data_AF-A0A2E1MI23-F1
#
_entry.id   AF-A0A2E1MI23-F1
#
_cell.length_a   1.000
_cell.length_b   1.000
_cell.length_c   1.000
_cell.angle_alpha   90.00
_cell.angle_beta   90.00
_cell.angle_gamma   90.00
#
_symmetry.space_group_name_H-M   'P 1'
#
loop_
_entity.id
_entity.type
_entity.pdbx_description
1 polymer ?
#
loop_
_entity_poly.entity_id
_entity_poly.type
_entity_poly.pdbx_seq_one_letter_code
_entity_poly.pdbx_strand_id
1 'polypeptide(L)'
;ENEFNSLSTNKYDFILQPSWEIEKLSKDSVDLFINKNSLGEMSDDACKNFVEHICKASRYFYHMNHDNFRNVYVDGSHGLLSSEFPITSDFSLIYRYPDLGHLLQSGRIDYYMDIFIHLYKKN
;
A
#
# COMPACT_ATOMS: atom_id res chain seq x y z
N GLU A 1 -6.40 -21.28 15.02
CA GLU A 1 -5.41 -20.45 14.30
C GLU A 1 -4.01 -20.93 14.66
N ASN A 2 -3.06 -20.84 13.72
CA ASN A 2 -1.65 -21.14 13.97
C ASN A 2 -0.85 -19.85 13.78
N GLU A 3 0.25 -19.71 14.51
CA GLU A 3 1.15 -18.58 14.34
C GLU A 3 1.83 -18.61 12.96
N PHE A 4 1.90 -17.46 12.28
CA PHE A 4 2.64 -17.36 11.02
C PHE A 4 4.14 -17.52 11.26
N ASN A 5 4.77 -18.37 10.44
CA ASN A 5 6.22 -18.46 10.30
C ASN A 5 6.56 -18.66 8.83
N SER A 6 7.80 -18.39 8.44
CA SER A 6 8.23 -18.42 7.03
C SER A 6 8.11 -19.78 6.36
N LEU A 7 8.04 -20.89 7.11
CA LEU A 7 7.83 -22.23 6.53
C LEU A 7 6.38 -22.43 6.08
N SER A 8 5.44 -21.65 6.62
CA SER A 8 4.02 -21.73 6.24
C SER A 8 3.79 -21.39 4.76
N THR A 9 4.64 -20.57 4.14
CA THR A 9 4.52 -20.21 2.71
C THR A 9 4.74 -21.41 1.78
N ASN A 10 5.43 -22.46 2.24
CA ASN A 10 5.61 -23.70 1.48
C ASN A 10 4.49 -24.72 1.71
N LYS A 11 3.60 -24.46 2.68
CA LYS A 11 2.61 -25.43 3.16
C LYS A 11 1.18 -25.11 2.72
N TYR A 12 0.87 -23.84 2.50
CA TYR A 12 -0.49 -23.38 2.22
C TYR A 12 -0.53 -22.58 0.91
N ASP A 13 -1.59 -22.78 0.13
CA ASP A 13 -1.84 -21.98 -1.09
C ASP A 13 -2.36 -20.57 -0.77
N PHE A 14 -3.10 -20.44 0.34
CA PHE A 14 -3.66 -19.18 0.81
C PHE A 14 -3.36 -18.96 2.29
N ILE A 15 -2.92 -17.76 2.63
CA ILE A 15 -2.62 -17.34 4.00
C ILE A 15 -3.46 -16.10 4.29
N LEU A 16 -4.33 -16.20 5.29
CA LEU A 16 -5.05 -15.07 5.85
C LEU A 16 -4.27 -14.57 7.06
N GLN A 17 -3.46 -13.54 6.83
CA GLN A 17 -2.62 -12.96 7.87
C GLN A 17 -3.22 -11.63 8.34
N PRO A 18 -3.32 -11.40 9.66
CA PRO A 18 -3.64 -10.08 10.17
C PRO A 18 -2.59 -9.03 9.76
N SER A 19 -3.02 -7.80 9.53
CA SER A 19 -2.14 -6.73 9.05
C SER A 19 -1.00 -6.41 10.03
N TRP A 20 -1.23 -6.51 11.35
CA TRP A 20 -0.19 -6.24 12.35
C TRP A 20 0.96 -7.26 12.36
N GLU A 21 0.80 -8.44 11.74
CA GLU A 21 1.88 -9.42 11.62
C GLU A 21 2.79 -9.18 10.40
N ILE A 22 2.65 -8.05 9.70
CA ILE A 22 3.44 -7.74 8.50
C ILE A 22 4.96 -7.80 8.75
N GLU A 23 5.40 -7.54 9.98
CA GLU A 23 6.80 -7.64 10.39
C GLU A 23 7.41 -9.05 10.23
N LYS A 24 6.56 -10.09 10.30
CA LYS A 24 6.97 -11.49 10.16
C LYS A 24 7.29 -11.88 8.72
N LEU A 25 6.92 -11.05 7.75
CA LEU A 25 7.26 -11.28 6.35
C LEU A 25 8.78 -11.21 6.16
N SER A 26 9.31 -12.23 5.50
CA SER A 26 10.74 -12.33 5.21
C SER A 26 11.12 -11.37 4.09
N LYS A 27 12.41 -11.01 4.01
CA LYS A 27 12.91 -10.15 2.94
C LYS A 27 12.66 -10.81 1.58
N ASP A 28 12.17 -10.02 0.62
CA ASP A 28 11.91 -10.42 -0.77
C ASP A 28 11.07 -11.71 -0.92
N SER A 29 10.22 -11.99 0.07
CA SER A 29 9.34 -13.18 0.10
C SER A 29 7.97 -12.96 -0.55
N VAL A 30 7.68 -11.72 -0.96
CA VAL A 30 6.43 -11.35 -1.63
C VAL A 30 6.76 -10.84 -3.02
N ASP A 31 6.26 -11.50 -4.05
CA ASP A 31 6.49 -11.01 -5.42
C ASP A 31 5.74 -9.70 -5.67
N LEU A 32 4.46 -9.62 -5.30
CA LEU A 32 3.63 -8.44 -5.46
C LEU A 32 2.83 -8.16 -4.18
N PHE A 33 3.03 -6.98 -3.60
CA PHE A 33 2.17 -6.46 -2.54
C PHE A 33 1.13 -5.51 -3.14
N ILE A 34 -0.14 -5.68 -2.78
CA ILE A 34 -1.26 -4.85 -3.26
C ILE A 34 -1.91 -4.17 -2.08
N ASN A 35 -1.92 -2.83 -2.09
CA ASN A 35 -2.72 -2.04 -1.18
C ASN A 35 -3.81 -1.26 -1.93
N LYS A 36 -5.05 -1.29 -1.45
CA LYS A 36 -6.16 -0.52 -2.03
C LYS A 36 -6.69 0.46 -0.99
N ASN A 37 -6.18 1.69 -1.02
CA ASN A 37 -6.60 2.86 -0.24
C ASN A 37 -6.33 2.84 1.27
N SER A 38 -6.07 1.68 1.89
CA SER A 38 -5.98 1.63 3.36
C SER A 38 -4.80 2.42 3.93
N LEU A 39 -3.68 2.58 3.21
CA LEU A 39 -2.51 3.32 3.75
C LEU A 39 -2.79 4.80 3.99
N GLY A 40 -3.59 5.45 3.12
CA GLY A 40 -3.97 6.86 3.29
C GLY A 40 -5.01 7.10 4.39
N GLU A 41 -5.64 6.03 4.89
CA GLU A 41 -6.62 6.05 5.98
C GLU A 41 -5.99 5.77 7.35
N MET A 42 -4.67 5.57 7.39
CA MET A 42 -3.92 5.35 8.63
C MET A 42 -3.34 6.67 9.15
N SER A 43 -2.91 6.66 10.42
CA SER A 43 -2.02 7.70 10.93
C SER A 43 -0.69 7.65 10.18
N ASP A 44 0.02 8.78 10.15
CA ASP A 44 1.34 8.91 9.56
C ASP A 44 2.31 7.81 10.04
N ASP A 45 2.47 7.66 11.35
CA ASP A 45 3.38 6.68 11.94
C ASP A 45 3.06 5.24 11.54
N ALA A 46 1.77 4.89 11.53
CA ALA A 46 1.35 3.56 11.12
C ALA A 46 1.63 3.34 9.63
N CYS A 47 1.27 4.31 8.78
CA CYS A 47 1.53 4.24 7.35
C CYS A 47 3.03 4.04 7.05
N LYS A 48 3.90 4.82 7.69
CA LYS A 48 5.36 4.70 7.53
C LYS A 48 5.86 3.31 7.93
N ASN A 49 5.42 2.79 9.07
CA ASN A 49 5.77 1.45 9.54
C ASN A 49 5.34 0.35 8.54
N PHE A 50 4.11 0.44 8.02
CA PHE A 50 3.61 -0.49 7.01
C PHE A 50 4.41 -0.42 5.71
N VAL A 51 4.64 0.79 5.18
CA VAL A 51 5.41 0.98 3.94
C VAL A 51 6.82 0.42 4.07
N GLU A 52 7.49 0.60 5.21
CA GLU A 52 8.82 0.03 5.46
C GLU A 52 8.81 -1.50 5.35
N HIS A 53 7.88 -2.18 6.03
CA HIS A 53 7.77 -3.64 5.97
C HIS A 53 7.36 -4.14 4.57
N ILE A 54 6.50 -3.40 3.86
CA ILE A 54 6.14 -3.70 2.47
C ILE A 54 7.38 -3.63 1.57
N CYS A 55 8.15 -2.55 1.63
CA CYS A 55 9.37 -2.37 0.83
C CYS A 55 10.41 -3.46 1.16
N LYS A 56 10.56 -3.85 2.43
CA LYS A 56 11.44 -4.96 2.86
C LYS A 56 11.00 -6.29 2.23
N ALA A 57 9.72 -6.63 2.30
CA ALA A 57 9.22 -7.95 1.95
C ALA A 57 8.95 -8.13 0.45
N SER A 58 8.69 -7.05 -0.29
CA SER A 58 8.16 -7.12 -1.65
C SER A 58 9.21 -6.86 -2.75
N ARG A 59 8.95 -7.43 -3.94
CA ARG A 59 9.65 -7.10 -5.20
C ARG A 59 8.88 -6.06 -6.03
N TYR A 60 7.55 -6.10 -5.97
CA TYR A 60 6.66 -5.11 -6.55
C TYR A 60 5.71 -4.59 -5.48
N PHE A 61 5.49 -3.28 -5.47
CA PHE A 61 4.53 -2.65 -4.59
C PHE A 61 3.52 -1.86 -5.42
N TYR A 62 2.29 -2.36 -5.42
CA TYR A 62 1.12 -1.68 -5.95
C TYR A 62 0.38 -0.99 -4.81
N HIS A 63 0.06 0.29 -4.96
CA HIS A 63 -0.91 0.94 -4.09
C HIS A 63 -1.85 1.88 -4.84
N MET A 64 -3.01 2.10 -4.24
CA MET A 64 -3.94 3.17 -4.60
C MET A 64 -4.03 4.13 -3.44
N ASN A 65 -3.77 5.42 -3.67
CA ASN A 65 -3.86 6.44 -2.63
C ASN A 65 -4.13 7.84 -3.21
N HIS A 66 -4.37 8.80 -2.32
CA HIS A 66 -4.51 10.21 -2.62
C HIS A 66 -3.19 10.86 -3.04
N ASP A 67 -3.23 11.70 -4.08
CA ASP A 67 -2.05 12.41 -4.57
C ASP A 67 -2.05 13.90 -4.23
N ASN A 68 -3.24 14.52 -4.13
CA ASN A 68 -3.36 15.96 -3.94
C ASN A 68 -4.05 16.33 -2.63
N PHE A 69 -5.03 15.52 -2.18
CA PHE A 69 -5.85 15.83 -1.01
C PHE A 69 -5.69 14.75 0.06
N ARG A 70 -5.01 15.10 1.16
CA ARG A 70 -4.82 14.19 2.29
C ARG A 70 -6.09 14.07 3.12
N ASN A 71 -6.28 12.91 3.73
CA ASN A 71 -7.29 12.73 4.76
C ASN A 71 -6.91 13.54 6.01
N VAL A 72 -7.88 14.25 6.57
CA VAL A 72 -7.75 15.00 7.83
C VAL A 72 -8.76 14.43 8.83
N TYR A 73 -8.28 14.03 10.00
CA TYR A 73 -9.06 13.39 11.04
C TYR A 73 -9.61 14.41 12.06
N VAL A 74 -10.52 13.95 12.92
CA VAL A 74 -11.25 14.80 13.90
C VAL A 74 -10.31 15.54 14.86
N ASP A 75 -9.19 14.92 15.23
CA ASP A 75 -8.17 15.49 16.11
C ASP A 75 -7.17 16.43 15.39
N GLY A 76 -7.37 16.67 14.09
CA GLY A 76 -6.49 17.48 13.24
C GLY A 76 -5.25 16.74 12.73
N SER A 77 -5.05 15.47 13.10
CA SER A 77 -4.05 14.62 12.48
C SER A 77 -4.42 14.32 11.02
N HIS A 78 -3.47 13.83 10.23
CA HIS A 78 -3.69 13.58 8.81
C HIS A 78 -2.97 12.32 8.33
N GLY A 79 -3.51 11.72 7.27
CA GLY A 79 -2.86 10.66 6.52
C GLY A 79 -1.81 11.21 5.55
N LEU A 80 -1.03 10.31 4.95
CA LEU A 80 -0.02 10.65 3.96
C LEU A 80 -0.58 10.62 2.53
N LEU A 81 -0.11 11.54 1.70
CA LEU A 81 -0.22 11.47 0.23
C LEU A 81 0.73 10.40 -0.32
N SER A 82 0.46 9.91 -1.54
CA SER A 82 1.34 8.95 -2.23
C SER A 82 2.80 9.40 -2.30
N SER A 83 3.03 10.70 -2.53
CA SER A 83 4.38 11.29 -2.61
C SER A 83 5.12 11.33 -1.27
N GLU A 84 4.41 11.13 -0.15
CA GLU A 84 4.98 11.19 1.20
C GLU A 84 5.29 9.79 1.75
N PHE A 85 4.91 8.72 1.05
CA PHE A 85 5.24 7.36 1.46
C PHE A 85 6.77 7.17 1.46
N PRO A 86 7.36 6.57 2.51
CA PRO A 86 8.80 6.34 2.60
C PRO A 86 9.22 5.13 1.74
N ILE A 87 8.95 5.19 0.44
CA ILE A 87 9.39 4.19 -0.53
C ILE A 87 10.92 4.23 -0.60
N THR A 88 11.56 3.09 -0.39
CA THR A 88 13.01 2.98 -0.36
C THR A 88 13.62 3.25 -1.74
N SER A 89 14.86 3.76 -1.77
CA SER A 89 15.52 4.20 -3.01
C SER A 89 15.86 3.07 -3.99
N ASP A 90 15.75 1.82 -3.54
CA ASP A 90 15.86 0.62 -4.38
C ASP A 90 14.58 0.32 -5.15
N PHE A 91 13.50 1.11 -5.01
CA PHE A 91 12.31 1.01 -5.84
C PHE A 91 12.24 2.12 -6.90
N SER A 92 11.76 1.76 -8.08
CA SER A 92 11.48 2.66 -9.18
C SER A 92 9.98 2.65 -9.49
N LEU A 93 9.36 3.83 -9.60
CA LEU A 93 7.97 3.96 -10.08
C LEU A 93 7.92 3.62 -11.57
N ILE A 94 7.15 2.59 -11.94
CA ILE A 94 7.03 2.12 -13.33
C ILE A 94 5.64 2.37 -13.93
N TYR A 95 4.64 2.65 -13.10
CA TYR A 95 3.30 3.00 -13.56
C TYR A 95 2.61 3.92 -12.55
N ARG A 96 2.01 4.99 -13.07
CA ARG A 96 1.09 5.86 -12.32
C ARG A 96 -0.09 6.23 -13.20
N TYR A 97 -1.31 6.04 -12.71
CA TYR A 97 -2.51 6.31 -13.50
C TYR A 97 -3.71 6.65 -12.61
N PRO A 98 -4.62 7.55 -13.02
CA PRO A 98 -5.87 7.78 -12.29
C PRO A 98 -6.68 6.48 -12.18
N ASP A 99 -7.24 6.21 -11.00
CA ASP A 99 -8.11 5.05 -10.86
C ASP A 99 -9.43 5.24 -11.61
N LEU A 100 -9.66 4.41 -12.63
CA LEU A 100 -10.85 4.51 -13.46
C LEU A 100 -12.14 4.16 -12.70
N GLY A 101 -12.05 3.33 -11.66
CA GLY A 101 -13.19 2.96 -10.83
C GLY A 101 -13.74 4.17 -10.08
N HIS A 102 -12.89 4.89 -9.35
CA HIS A 102 -13.25 6.13 -8.67
C HIS A 102 -13.59 7.24 -9.66
N LEU A 103 -12.87 7.33 -10.79
CA LEU A 103 -13.12 8.36 -11.81
C LEU A 103 -14.54 8.30 -12.39
N LEU A 104 -15.11 7.10 -12.47
CA LEU A 104 -16.40 6.85 -13.14
C LEU A 104 -17.49 6.36 -12.18
N GLN A 105 -17.25 6.37 -10.86
CA GLN A 105 -18.15 5.77 -9.87
C GLN A 105 -19.58 6.34 -9.93
N SER A 106 -19.72 7.62 -10.25
CA SER A 106 -21.01 8.31 -10.38
C SER A 106 -21.69 8.14 -11.74
N GLY A 107 -21.09 7.36 -12.65
CA GLY A 107 -21.53 7.23 -14.04
C GLY A 107 -21.14 8.42 -14.94
N ARG A 108 -20.32 9.34 -14.43
CA ARG A 108 -19.74 10.49 -15.15
C ARG A 108 -18.27 10.62 -14.76
N ILE A 109 -17.49 11.32 -15.59
CA ILE A 109 -16.11 11.67 -15.27
C ILE A 109 -16.12 12.64 -14.08
N ASP A 110 -15.52 12.22 -12.97
CA ASP A 110 -15.27 13.08 -11.81
C ASP A 110 -13.90 13.76 -11.93
N TYR A 111 -13.89 15.03 -12.33
CA TYR A 111 -12.68 15.83 -12.44
C TYR A 111 -12.04 16.17 -11.09
N TYR A 112 -12.72 15.91 -9.97
CA TYR A 112 -12.21 16.11 -8.61
C TYR A 112 -11.69 14.81 -7.97
N MET A 113 -11.70 13.71 -8.72
CA MET A 113 -11.16 12.43 -8.28
C MET A 113 -9.65 12.54 -8.00
N ASP A 114 -9.21 12.02 -6.86
CA ASP A 114 -7.84 12.15 -6.37
C ASP A 114 -7.14 10.81 -6.07
N ILE A 115 -7.73 9.69 -6.47
CA ILE A 115 -7.16 8.36 -6.27
C ILE A 115 -6.32 7.96 -7.48
N PHE A 116 -5.04 7.72 -7.24
CA PHE A 116 -4.10 7.27 -8.26
C PHE A 116 -3.52 5.91 -7.91
N ILE A 117 -3.42 5.08 -8.93
CA ILE A 117 -2.69 3.82 -8.91
C ILE A 117 -1.21 4.13 -9.05
N HIS A 118 -0.39 3.48 -8.23
CA HIS A 118 1.06 3.47 -8.32
C HIS A 118 1.57 2.04 -8.33
N LEU A 119 2.51 1.73 -9.22
CA LEU A 119 3.25 0.48 -9.22
C LEU A 119 4.74 0.78 -9.19
N TYR A 120 5.39 0.30 -8.13
CA TYR A 120 6.82 0.34 -7.96
C TYR A 120 7.43 -1.03 -8.20
N LYS A 121 8.64 -1.04 -8.75
CA LYS A 121 9.47 -2.23 -8.93
C LYS A 121 10.80 -2.05 -8.22
N LYS A 122 11.21 -3.05 -7.44
CA LYS A 122 12.53 -3.12 -6.82
C LYS A 122 13.62 -3.40 -7.86
N ASN A 123 14.73 -2.67 -7.76
CA ASN A 123 15.90 -2.73 -8.64
C ASN A 123 16.75 -3.98 -8.41
#